data_AF-M1LN55-F1
#
_entry.id   AF-M1LN55-F1
#
_cell.length_a   1.000
_cell.length_b   1.000
_cell.length_c   1.000
_cell.angle_alpha   90.00
_cell.angle_beta   90.00
_cell.angle_gamma   90.00
#
_symmetry.space_group_name_H-M   'P 1'
#
loop_
_entity.id
_entity.type
_entity.pdbx_description
1 polymer ?
#
loop_
_entity_poly.entity_id
_entity_poly.type
_entity_poly.pdbx_seq_one_letter_code
_entity_poly.pdbx_strand_id
1 'polypeptide(L)'
;MKILKEELGYVIENSHEIKNSEEVADILSSFLDEDSLLIFSCVDTEYFLNNLQNEDKKTQEFYRKLIEFNKRRGHEILRDDDEEREKTNFIKERTVFINNESNLPAQYPSDKRRRTIWYKTLNKSEIIKAINIDQLFKCIVLKRGKDFYEYSYAIKQYETEEGKNLFITEKKVGNFEKYVYPIICKKNIL
;
A
#
# COMPACT_ATOMS: atom_id res chain seq x y z
N MET A 1 21.97 -0.71 -2.03
CA MET A 1 20.70 -0.27 -2.68
C MET A 1 21.01 0.35 -4.05
N LYS A 2 20.21 0.05 -5.09
CA LYS A 2 20.40 0.61 -6.45
C LYS A 2 19.07 1.12 -7.01
N ILE A 3 19.12 2.16 -7.83
CA ILE A 3 17.95 2.61 -8.60
C ILE A 3 18.13 2.16 -10.05
N LEU A 4 17.19 1.35 -10.53
CA LEU A 4 17.08 0.95 -11.92
C LEU A 4 15.94 1.71 -12.58
N LYS A 5 16.15 2.10 -13.84
CA LYS A 5 15.11 2.65 -14.70
C LYS A 5 14.54 1.51 -15.54
N GLU A 6 13.24 1.31 -15.41
CA GLU A 6 12.45 0.31 -16.13
C GLU A 6 11.54 0.99 -17.16
N GLU A 7 10.97 0.22 -18.08
CA GLU A 7 10.03 0.75 -19.10
C GLU A 7 8.85 1.51 -18.48
N LEU A 8 8.34 1.02 -17.35
CA LEU A 8 7.12 1.53 -16.70
C LEU A 8 7.42 2.37 -15.44
N GLY A 9 8.68 2.68 -15.15
CA GLY A 9 9.04 3.46 -13.97
C GLY A 9 10.44 3.19 -13.44
N TYR A 10 10.55 3.15 -12.11
CA TYR A 10 11.82 2.96 -11.41
C TYR A 10 11.71 1.86 -10.37
N VAL A 11 12.78 1.09 -10.20
CA VAL A 11 12.92 0.10 -9.13
C VAL A 11 14.00 0.58 -8.19
N ILE A 12 13.69 0.67 -6.91
CA ILE A 12 14.69 0.72 -5.85
C ILE A 12 14.92 -0.72 -5.40
N GLU A 13 16.01 -1.30 -5.88
CA GLU A 13 16.40 -2.67 -5.60
C GLU A 13 16.99 -2.80 -4.19
N ASN A 14 16.83 -4.00 -3.64
CA ASN A 14 17.43 -4.43 -2.41
C ASN A 14 16.97 -3.60 -1.21
N SER A 15 15.68 -3.26 -1.15
CA SER A 15 15.06 -2.80 0.11
C SER A 15 15.02 -3.89 1.19
N HIS A 16 15.70 -5.01 1.03
CA HIS A 16 16.06 -5.89 2.14
C HIS A 16 17.30 -5.40 2.91
N GLU A 17 18.14 -4.56 2.31
CA GLU A 17 19.13 -3.76 3.06
C GLU A 17 18.44 -2.66 3.87
N ILE A 18 17.18 -2.36 3.55
CA ILE A 18 16.33 -1.51 4.39
C ILE A 18 15.92 -2.32 5.63
N LYS A 19 16.56 -2.02 6.75
CA LYS A 19 16.51 -2.83 7.98
C LYS A 19 15.18 -2.71 8.72
N ASN A 20 14.39 -1.68 8.45
CA ASN A 20 13.13 -1.41 9.14
C ASN A 20 12.20 -0.47 8.34
N SER A 21 10.95 -0.36 8.79
CA SER A 21 9.93 0.52 8.19
C SER A 21 10.29 2.02 8.22
N GLU A 22 11.28 2.45 9.01
CA GLU A 22 11.68 3.86 9.10
C GLU A 22 12.43 4.32 7.85
N GLU A 23 13.36 3.50 7.36
CA GLU A 23 14.12 3.80 6.15
C GLU A 23 13.19 3.83 4.92
N VAL A 24 12.21 2.92 4.85
CA VAL A 24 11.14 2.99 3.83
C VAL A 24 10.35 4.30 3.98
N ALA A 25 9.99 4.68 5.22
CA ALA A 25 9.27 5.93 5.46
C ALA A 25 10.10 7.17 5.07
N ASP A 26 11.44 7.14 5.18
CA ASP A 26 12.32 8.22 4.73
C ASP A 26 12.36 8.36 3.20
N ILE A 27 12.37 7.23 2.50
CA ILE A 27 12.22 7.22 1.03
C ILE A 27 10.87 7.81 0.65
N LEU A 28 9.78 7.30 1.22
CA LEU A 28 8.43 7.78 0.92
C LEU A 28 8.25 9.27 1.25
N SER A 29 8.86 9.73 2.34
CA SER A 29 8.86 11.16 2.72
C SER A 29 9.60 12.04 1.72
N SER A 30 10.49 11.48 0.89
CA SER A 30 11.19 12.23 -0.15
C SER A 30 10.32 12.52 -1.38
N PHE A 31 9.12 11.94 -1.46
CA PHE A 31 8.10 12.28 -2.46
C PHE A 31 7.16 13.41 -2.01
N LEU A 32 7.24 13.84 -0.76
CA LEU A 32 6.33 14.83 -0.19
C LEU A 32 6.89 16.25 -0.36
N ASP A 33 6.06 17.13 -0.91
CA ASP A 33 6.17 18.59 -0.76
C ASP A 33 5.12 19.10 0.25
N GLU A 34 5.09 20.42 0.52
CA GLU A 34 4.17 21.03 1.51
C GLU A 34 2.69 20.70 1.25
N ASP A 35 2.33 20.53 -0.03
CA ASP A 35 0.96 20.32 -0.49
C ASP A 35 0.66 18.86 -0.83
N SER A 36 1.58 17.92 -0.58
CA SER A 36 1.41 16.51 -0.93
C SER A 36 1.13 15.65 0.28
N LEU A 37 0.41 14.56 0.03
CA LEU A 37 0.07 13.53 1.00
C LEU A 37 0.35 12.15 0.41
N LEU A 38 0.75 11.22 1.27
CA LEU A 38 0.75 9.81 0.93
C LEU A 38 -0.62 9.23 1.25
N ILE A 39 -1.16 8.47 0.32
CA ILE A 39 -2.42 7.74 0.48
C ILE A 39 -2.11 6.27 0.28
N PHE A 40 -2.21 5.50 1.35
CA PHE A 40 -1.98 4.06 1.37
C PHE A 40 -3.26 3.31 1.03
N SER A 41 -3.10 2.13 0.44
CA SER A 41 -4.21 1.22 0.17
C SER A 41 -4.20 0.04 1.11
N CYS A 42 -5.38 -0.45 1.48
CA CYS A 42 -5.56 -1.80 2.02
C CYS A 42 -6.79 -2.47 1.41
N VAL A 43 -6.84 -3.80 1.48
CA VAL A 43 -8.04 -4.55 1.09
C VAL A 43 -9.10 -4.40 2.17
N ASP A 44 -10.35 -4.17 1.76
CA ASP A 44 -11.50 -4.19 2.65
C ASP A 44 -11.91 -5.66 2.92
N THR A 45 -11.24 -6.27 3.90
CA THR A 45 -11.47 -7.68 4.28
C THR A 45 -12.88 -7.91 4.80
N GLU A 46 -13.45 -6.95 5.53
CA GLU A 46 -14.83 -7.04 6.04
C GLU A 46 -15.82 -7.09 4.87
N TYR A 47 -15.67 -6.18 3.90
CA TYR A 47 -16.47 -6.22 2.68
C TYR A 47 -16.30 -7.53 1.92
N PHE A 48 -15.06 -8.02 1.76
CA PHE A 48 -14.80 -9.29 1.08
C PHE A 48 -15.53 -10.47 1.74
N LEU A 49 -15.41 -10.61 3.07
CA LEU A 49 -16.05 -11.70 3.80
C LEU A 49 -17.59 -11.62 3.76
N ASN A 50 -18.15 -10.41 3.86
CA ASN A 50 -19.61 -10.17 3.76
C ASN A 50 -20.17 -10.40 2.35
N ASN A 51 -19.30 -10.46 1.34
CA ASN A 51 -19.68 -10.64 -0.06
C ASN A 51 -19.09 -11.93 -0.66
N LEU A 52 -18.63 -12.87 0.17
CA LEU A 52 -17.98 -14.10 -0.28
C LEU A 52 -18.84 -14.91 -1.26
N GLN A 53 -20.17 -14.84 -1.16
CA GLN A 53 -21.12 -15.48 -2.08
C GLN A 53 -20.97 -15.04 -3.55
N ASN A 54 -20.36 -13.87 -3.78
CA ASN A 54 -20.11 -13.32 -5.12
C ASN A 54 -18.81 -13.86 -5.75
N GLU A 55 -17.99 -14.57 -4.98
CA GLU A 55 -16.73 -15.16 -5.46
C GLU A 55 -16.93 -16.47 -6.22
N ASP A 56 -15.88 -16.96 -6.88
CA ASP A 56 -15.93 -18.29 -7.50
C ASP A 56 -16.07 -19.40 -6.44
N LYS A 57 -16.60 -20.56 -6.86
CA LYS A 57 -16.90 -21.69 -5.95
C LYS A 57 -15.67 -22.16 -5.16
N LYS A 58 -14.47 -22.15 -5.78
CA LYS A 58 -13.25 -22.62 -5.13
C LYS A 58 -12.82 -21.65 -4.03
N THR A 59 -12.88 -20.34 -4.30
CA THR A 59 -12.63 -19.30 -3.30
C THR A 59 -13.64 -19.38 -2.14
N GLN A 60 -14.94 -19.53 -2.46
CA GLN A 60 -15.97 -19.72 -1.44
C GLN A 60 -15.70 -20.92 -0.54
N GLU A 61 -15.37 -22.08 -1.13
CA GLU A 61 -15.11 -23.31 -0.39
C GLU A 61 -13.87 -23.17 0.51
N PHE A 62 -12.80 -22.58 -0.01
CA PHE A 62 -11.58 -22.31 0.76
C PHE A 62 -11.88 -21.45 1.99
N TYR A 63 -12.52 -20.29 1.82
CA TYR A 63 -12.81 -19.40 2.94
C TYR A 63 -13.83 -20.00 3.92
N ARG A 64 -14.82 -20.79 3.46
CA ARG A 64 -15.71 -21.52 4.37
C ARG A 64 -14.95 -22.49 5.27
N LYS A 65 -14.02 -23.28 4.69
CA LYS A 65 -13.15 -24.19 5.45
C LYS A 65 -12.26 -23.43 6.43
N LEU A 66 -11.72 -22.28 6.01
CA LEU A 66 -10.91 -21.43 6.88
C LEU A 66 -11.71 -20.84 8.05
N ILE A 67 -12.94 -20.36 7.80
CA ILE A 67 -13.85 -19.85 8.85
C ILE A 67 -14.15 -20.97 9.85
N GLU A 68 -14.52 -22.15 9.35
CA GLU A 68 -14.84 -23.31 10.20
C GLU A 68 -13.64 -23.77 11.03
N PHE A 69 -12.46 -23.81 10.43
CA PHE A 69 -11.22 -24.16 11.10
C PHE A 69 -10.90 -23.21 12.26
N ASN A 70 -11.03 -21.90 12.05
CA ASN A 70 -10.80 -20.90 13.11
C ASN A 70 -11.85 -21.01 14.22
N LYS A 71 -13.14 -21.15 13.85
CA LYS A 71 -14.23 -21.31 14.83
C LYS A 71 -14.03 -22.51 15.74
N ARG A 72 -13.55 -23.64 15.21
CA ARG A 72 -13.23 -24.84 16.02
C ARG A 72 -12.13 -24.61 17.05
N ARG A 73 -11.29 -23.59 16.85
CA ARG A 73 -10.22 -23.20 17.77
C ARG A 73 -10.62 -22.03 18.69
N GLY A 74 -11.88 -21.60 18.64
CA GLY A 74 -12.36 -20.45 19.41
C GLY A 74 -11.88 -19.11 18.85
N HIS A 75 -11.45 -19.06 17.60
CA HIS A 75 -10.98 -17.85 16.93
C HIS A 75 -11.94 -17.42 15.81
N GLU A 76 -12.07 -16.11 15.62
CA GLU A 76 -12.67 -15.54 14.41
C GLU A 76 -11.62 -15.34 13.32
N ILE A 77 -12.06 -15.08 12.07
CA ILE A 77 -11.11 -14.72 11.00
C ILE A 77 -10.55 -13.32 11.21
N LEU A 78 -11.40 -12.40 11.68
CA LEU A 78 -10.98 -11.07 12.08
C LEU A 78 -10.61 -11.13 13.56
N ARG A 79 -9.44 -10.62 13.90
CA ARG A 79 -9.05 -10.46 15.30
C ARG A 79 -9.94 -9.38 15.92
N ASP A 80 -10.44 -9.62 17.14
CA ASP A 80 -11.16 -8.61 17.94
C ASP A 80 -10.39 -8.28 19.21
N ASP A 81 -9.11 -7.98 19.03
CA ASP A 81 -8.24 -7.45 20.09
C ASP A 81 -8.02 -5.95 19.90
N ASP A 82 -7.45 -5.31 20.93
CA ASP A 82 -7.22 -3.86 20.93
C ASP A 82 -6.33 -3.40 19.77
N GLU A 83 -5.39 -4.24 19.34
CA GLU A 83 -4.48 -3.95 18.23
C GLU A 83 -5.25 -3.86 16.90
N GLU A 84 -6.10 -4.85 16.58
CA GLU A 84 -6.89 -4.82 15.35
C GLU A 84 -7.96 -3.71 15.38
N ARG A 85 -8.52 -3.40 16.56
CA ARG A 85 -9.43 -2.24 16.74
C ARG A 85 -8.72 -0.91 16.49
N GLU A 86 -7.51 -0.73 17.02
CA GLU A 86 -6.72 0.48 16.81
C GLU A 86 -6.34 0.65 15.32
N LYS A 87 -5.92 -0.44 14.66
CA LYS A 87 -5.66 -0.46 13.22
C LYS A 87 -6.89 -0.09 12.42
N THR A 88 -8.05 -0.69 12.74
CA THR A 88 -9.32 -0.43 12.05
C THR A 88 -9.74 1.02 12.21
N ASN A 89 -9.65 1.59 13.42
CA ASN A 89 -9.99 2.98 13.68
C ASN A 89 -9.04 3.93 12.94
N PHE A 90 -7.74 3.64 12.95
CA PHE A 90 -6.75 4.40 12.19
C PHE A 90 -7.11 4.44 10.69
N ILE A 91 -7.39 3.29 10.06
CA ILE A 91 -7.76 3.24 8.63
C ILE A 91 -9.07 4.00 8.39
N LYS A 92 -10.11 3.75 9.20
CA LYS A 92 -11.44 4.37 9.03
C LYS A 92 -11.38 5.89 9.13
N GLU A 93 -10.73 6.44 10.15
CA GLU A 93 -10.61 7.88 10.36
C GLU A 93 -9.77 8.60 9.29
N ARG A 94 -8.82 7.89 8.65
CA ARG A 94 -7.97 8.43 7.60
C ARG A 94 -8.46 8.11 6.18
N THR A 95 -9.56 7.38 6.03
CA THR A 95 -10.08 7.01 4.71
C THR A 95 -10.47 8.26 3.91
N VAL A 96 -9.98 8.34 2.68
CA VAL A 96 -10.26 9.44 1.74
C VAL A 96 -10.92 8.97 0.46
N PHE A 97 -10.75 7.70 0.10
CA PHE A 97 -11.33 7.14 -1.12
C PHE A 97 -11.56 5.64 -0.97
N ILE A 98 -12.64 5.13 -1.58
CA ILE A 98 -12.96 3.70 -1.62
C ILE A 98 -13.36 3.37 -3.05
N ASN A 99 -12.76 2.34 -3.62
CA ASN A 99 -13.10 1.85 -4.94
C ASN A 99 -13.15 0.32 -5.00
N ASN A 100 -13.73 -0.22 -6.07
CA ASN A 100 -13.76 -1.66 -6.36
C ASN A 100 -12.67 -2.05 -7.37
N GLU A 101 -11.50 -1.39 -7.31
CA GLU A 101 -10.36 -1.70 -8.19
C GLU A 101 -9.14 -2.03 -7.34
N SER A 102 -8.76 -3.30 -7.34
CA SER A 102 -7.66 -3.83 -6.52
C SER A 102 -6.26 -3.58 -7.11
N ASN A 103 -6.20 -3.09 -8.34
CA ASN A 103 -5.00 -3.10 -9.16
C ASN A 103 -4.30 -1.73 -9.25
N LEU A 104 -4.83 -0.64 -8.70
CA LEU A 104 -4.18 0.67 -8.84
C LEU A 104 -2.83 0.76 -8.09
N PRO A 105 -1.77 1.31 -8.72
CA PRO A 105 -1.66 1.67 -10.15
C PRO A 105 -1.58 0.41 -11.04
N ALA A 106 -2.41 0.34 -12.08
CA ALA A 106 -2.74 -0.88 -12.82
C ALA A 106 -1.55 -1.51 -13.57
N GLN A 107 -1.25 -2.79 -13.26
CA GLN A 107 -0.49 -3.70 -14.13
C GLN A 107 -1.23 -5.01 -14.42
N TYR A 108 -2.30 -5.32 -13.68
CA TYR A 108 -3.07 -6.56 -13.78
C TYR A 108 -4.57 -6.26 -13.91
N PRO A 109 -5.40 -7.21 -14.38
CA PRO A 109 -6.85 -7.02 -14.43
C PRO A 109 -7.40 -6.66 -13.04
N SER A 110 -8.26 -5.63 -12.98
CA SER A 110 -8.94 -5.26 -11.73
C SER A 110 -9.88 -6.40 -11.31
N ASP A 111 -9.67 -6.95 -10.11
CA ASP A 111 -10.71 -7.78 -9.50
C ASP A 111 -11.82 -6.87 -8.98
N LYS A 112 -12.91 -6.76 -9.75
CA LYS A 112 -14.06 -5.90 -9.43
C LYS A 112 -14.86 -6.38 -8.22
N ARG A 113 -14.58 -7.58 -7.70
CA ARG A 113 -15.23 -8.13 -6.51
C ARG A 113 -14.54 -7.69 -5.22
N ARG A 114 -13.30 -7.21 -5.32
CA ARG A 114 -12.54 -6.69 -4.20
C ARG A 114 -12.72 -5.18 -4.08
N ARG A 115 -12.82 -4.74 -2.84
CA ARG A 115 -12.86 -3.33 -2.48
C ARG A 115 -11.53 -2.93 -1.85
N THR A 116 -11.05 -1.77 -2.24
CA THR A 116 -9.82 -1.18 -1.73
C THR A 116 -10.17 0.12 -1.00
N ILE A 117 -9.65 0.24 0.22
CA ILE A 117 -9.74 1.44 1.03
C ILE A 117 -8.44 2.20 0.85
N TRP A 118 -8.55 3.49 0.56
CA TRP A 118 -7.42 4.40 0.44
C TRP A 118 -7.47 5.42 1.58
N TYR A 119 -6.42 5.43 2.40
CA TYR A 119 -6.33 6.25 3.61
C TYR A 119 -5.05 7.08 3.64
N LYS A 120 -5.16 8.35 4.04
CA LYS A 120 -4.04 9.29 4.07
C LYS A 120 -3.16 9.10 5.30
N THR A 121 -1.89 9.44 5.21
CA THR A 121 -1.01 9.63 6.38
C THR A 121 -0.65 11.10 6.55
N LEU A 122 -0.52 11.55 7.80
CA LEU A 122 -0.31 12.96 8.14
C LEU A 122 1.15 13.30 8.44
N ASN A 123 1.94 12.32 8.88
CA ASN A 123 3.33 12.51 9.29
C ASN A 123 4.12 11.19 9.16
N LYS A 124 5.44 11.25 9.37
CA LYS A 124 6.34 10.09 9.26
C LYS A 124 5.94 8.93 10.19
N SER A 125 5.45 9.21 11.40
CA SER A 125 5.00 8.15 12.32
C SER A 125 3.78 7.40 11.75
N GLU A 126 2.83 8.11 11.15
CA GLU A 126 1.70 7.47 10.47
C GLU A 126 2.11 6.72 9.19
N ILE A 127 3.15 7.18 8.47
CA ILE A 127 3.74 6.43 7.34
C ILE A 127 4.29 5.09 7.83
N ILE A 128 5.08 5.09 8.91
CA ILE A 128 5.63 3.87 9.52
C ILE A 128 4.49 2.94 9.97
N LYS A 129 3.46 3.49 10.62
CA LYS A 129 2.28 2.72 11.03
C LYS A 129 1.58 2.09 9.83
N ALA A 130 1.42 2.81 8.72
CA ALA A 130 0.80 2.28 7.50
C ALA A 130 1.63 1.15 6.86
N ILE A 131 2.95 1.25 6.84
CA ILE A 131 3.85 0.18 6.35
C ILE A 131 3.75 -1.06 7.24
N ASN A 132 3.61 -0.89 8.56
CA ASN A 132 3.50 -2.02 9.49
C ASN A 132 2.12 -2.72 9.40
N ILE A 133 1.08 -2.00 8.98
CA ILE A 133 -0.25 -2.56 8.71
C ILE A 133 -0.22 -3.50 7.49
N ASP A 134 0.51 -3.12 6.44
CA ASP A 134 0.67 -3.91 5.22
C ASP A 134 2.12 -3.83 4.72
N GLN A 135 2.90 -4.89 4.94
CA GLN A 135 4.30 -4.94 4.53
C GLN A 135 4.50 -5.05 3.01
N LEU A 136 3.45 -5.29 2.24
CA LEU A 136 3.44 -5.28 0.78
C LEU A 136 2.55 -4.14 0.27
N PHE A 137 2.65 -3.00 0.96
CA PHE A 137 1.79 -1.85 0.72
C PHE A 137 1.83 -1.36 -0.73
N LYS A 138 0.74 -0.67 -1.08
CA LYS A 138 0.71 0.26 -2.19
C LYS A 138 0.31 1.63 -1.66
N CYS A 139 0.89 2.67 -2.23
CA CYS A 139 0.50 4.03 -1.93
C CYS A 139 0.62 4.93 -3.16
N ILE A 140 -0.03 6.07 -3.10
CA ILE A 140 0.06 7.13 -4.09
C ILE A 140 0.47 8.44 -3.42
N VAL A 141 1.06 9.33 -4.21
CA VAL A 141 1.38 10.69 -3.80
C VAL A 141 0.37 11.62 -4.45
N LEU A 142 -0.50 12.23 -3.64
CA LEU A 142 -1.58 13.09 -4.11
C LEU A 142 -1.44 14.50 -3.54
N LYS A 143 -1.63 15.51 -4.39
CA LYS A 143 -1.70 16.90 -3.94
C LYS A 143 -3.03 17.19 -3.25
N ARG A 144 -3.00 18.00 -2.19
CA ARG A 144 -4.19 18.41 -1.43
C ARG A 144 -5.21 19.07 -2.37
N GLY A 145 -6.47 18.67 -2.21
CA GLY A 145 -7.59 19.20 -3.00
C GLY A 145 -7.67 18.67 -4.44
N LYS A 146 -6.82 17.72 -4.83
CA LYS A 146 -6.90 17.06 -6.14
C LYS A 146 -7.75 15.80 -6.11
N ASP A 147 -8.28 15.42 -7.26
CA ASP A 147 -9.01 14.18 -7.41
C ASP A 147 -8.07 12.98 -7.26
N PHE A 148 -8.59 11.87 -6.71
CA PHE A 148 -7.81 10.67 -6.44
C PHE A 148 -6.99 10.19 -7.65
N TYR A 149 -7.56 10.24 -8.85
CA TYR A 149 -6.91 9.83 -10.10
C TYR A 149 -5.85 10.82 -10.61
N GLU A 150 -5.69 11.99 -9.98
CA GLU A 150 -4.68 13.00 -10.29
C GLU A 150 -3.35 12.82 -9.53
N TYR A 151 -3.10 11.63 -8.95
CA TYR A 151 -1.85 11.34 -8.25
C TYR A 151 -0.60 11.59 -9.12
N SER A 152 0.49 12.03 -8.48
CA SER A 152 1.76 12.31 -9.15
C SER A 152 2.62 11.06 -9.30
N TYR A 153 2.61 10.21 -8.27
CA TYR A 153 3.37 8.97 -8.20
C TYR A 153 2.51 7.87 -7.61
N ALA A 154 2.80 6.65 -8.01
CA ALA A 154 2.26 5.46 -7.39
C ALA A 154 3.39 4.49 -7.08
N ILE A 155 3.38 3.96 -5.87
CA ILE A 155 4.51 3.25 -5.27
C ILE A 155 3.98 1.94 -4.71
N LYS A 156 4.67 0.83 -4.96
CA LYS A 156 4.35 -0.47 -4.38
C LYS A 156 5.60 -1.16 -3.83
N GLN A 157 5.45 -1.81 -2.70
CA GLN A 157 6.44 -2.76 -2.21
C GLN A 157 6.12 -4.17 -2.73
N TYR A 158 7.13 -4.90 -3.16
CA TYR A 158 6.99 -6.29 -3.59
C TYR A 158 8.22 -7.11 -3.20
N GLU A 159 8.03 -8.42 -3.08
CA GLU A 159 9.10 -9.36 -2.74
C GLU A 159 9.64 -10.04 -4.00
N THR A 160 10.93 -10.31 -3.96
CA THR A 160 11.71 -11.06 -4.95
C THR A 160 12.55 -12.11 -4.20
N GLU A 161 13.19 -13.03 -4.92
CA GLU A 161 14.11 -13.99 -4.31
C GLU A 161 15.27 -13.32 -3.56
N GLU A 162 15.67 -12.13 -4.02
CA GLU A 162 16.75 -11.34 -3.40
C GLU A 162 16.25 -10.51 -2.23
N GLY A 163 14.93 -10.31 -2.06
CA GLY A 163 14.32 -9.58 -0.95
C GLY A 163 13.24 -8.61 -1.39
N LYS A 164 12.97 -7.58 -0.58
CA LYS A 164 11.93 -6.57 -0.89
C LYS A 164 12.46 -5.52 -1.85
N ASN A 165 11.63 -5.02 -2.75
CA ASN A 165 11.90 -3.89 -3.65
C ASN A 165 10.75 -2.87 -3.61
N LEU A 166 11.06 -1.62 -3.98
CA LEU A 166 10.05 -0.57 -4.22
C LEU A 166 9.96 -0.28 -5.71
N PHE A 167 8.76 -0.40 -6.27
CA PHE A 167 8.47 0.00 -7.64
C PHE A 167 7.76 1.36 -7.63
N ILE A 168 8.23 2.29 -8.44
CA ILE A 168 7.74 3.67 -8.52
C ILE A 168 7.29 3.93 -9.96
N THR A 169 6.03 4.28 -10.13
CA THR A 169 5.50 4.82 -11.38
C THR A 169 5.25 6.31 -11.23
N GLU A 170 5.71 7.09 -12.20
CA GLU A 170 5.43 8.52 -12.29
C GLU A 170 4.34 8.78 -13.33
N LYS A 171 3.40 9.68 -13.03
CA LYS A 171 2.38 10.07 -13.99
C LYS A 171 2.90 11.02 -15.07
N LYS A 172 3.91 11.82 -14.73
CA LYS A 172 4.61 12.71 -15.65
C LYS A 172 6.08 12.30 -15.74
N VAL A 173 6.49 11.87 -16.94
CA VAL A 173 7.83 11.36 -17.22
C VAL A 173 8.92 12.35 -16.82
N GLY A 174 9.97 11.86 -16.14
CA GLY A 174 11.14 12.60 -15.68
C GLY A 174 10.95 13.35 -14.36
N ASN A 175 9.75 13.32 -13.76
CA ASN A 175 9.52 13.99 -12.48
C ASN A 175 10.30 13.32 -11.33
N PHE A 176 10.44 12.00 -11.33
CA PHE A 176 11.20 11.28 -10.30
C PHE A 176 12.66 11.73 -10.30
N GLU A 177 13.34 11.65 -11.45
CA GLU A 177 14.73 12.07 -11.62
C GLU A 177 14.95 13.54 -11.27
N LYS A 178 13.98 14.40 -11.59
CA LYS A 178 14.10 15.85 -11.38
C LYS A 178 13.85 16.27 -9.94
N TYR A 179 12.86 15.68 -9.26
CA TYR A 179 12.38 16.21 -7.97
C TYR A 179 12.63 15.28 -6.79
N VAL A 180 12.58 13.96 -6.99
CA VAL A 180 12.64 12.99 -5.89
C VAL A 180 14.05 12.42 -5.73
N TYR A 181 14.63 11.93 -6.83
CA TYR A 181 15.96 11.31 -6.84
C TYR A 181 17.04 12.18 -6.17
N PRO A 182 17.14 13.51 -6.44
CA PRO A 182 18.14 14.35 -5.80
C PRO A 182 17.97 14.46 -4.27
N ILE A 183 16.74 14.34 -3.77
CA ILE A 183 16.46 14.37 -2.32
C ILE A 183 16.95 13.07 -1.68
N ILE A 184 16.68 11.93 -2.31
CA ILE A 184 17.12 10.63 -1.81
C ILE A 184 18.66 10.58 -1.74
N CYS A 185 19.36 11.03 -2.79
CA CYS A 185 20.83 11.11 -2.79
C CYS A 185 21.38 12.06 -1.71
N LYS A 186 20.77 13.24 -1.52
CA LYS A 186 21.23 14.22 -0.51
C LYS A 186 21.12 13.71 0.92
N LYS A 187 20.09 12.92 1.21
CA LYS A 187 19.85 12.39 2.54
C LYS A 187 20.70 11.14 2.85
N ASN A 188 21.54 10.68 1.91
CA ASN A 188 22.27 9.41 2.01
C ASN A 188 21.35 8.24 2.41
N ILE A 189 20.11 8.26 1.91
CA ILE A 189 19.16 7.14 2.08
C ILE A 189 19.54 5.97 1.16
N LEU A 190 20.35 6.25 0.13
CA LEU A 190 20.93 5.31 -0.84
C LEU A 190 22.45 5.36 -0.81
#